data_AF-D8QTK6-F1
#
_entry.id   AF-D8QTK6-F1
#
_cell.length_a   1.000
_cell.length_b   1.000
_cell.length_c   1.000
_cell.angle_alpha   90.00
_cell.angle_beta   90.00
_cell.angle_gamma   90.00
#
_symmetry.space_group_name_H-M   'P 1'
#
loop_
_entity.id
_entity.type
_entity.pdbx_description
1 polymer ?
#
loop_
_entity_poly.entity_id
_entity_poly.type
_entity_poly.pdbx_seq_one_letter_code
_entity_poly.pdbx_strand_id
1 'polypeptide(L)'
;MGDIVERPKSSGLPHSKTRGKQKEHVFQRFPTNIDEVAQNAVWREFCKKLDSNEVNVGEFTINPLTTVPITEKPTRVVPSVRVSKDEFKDAKQLLEDLYPIKNLDLVPPEKYEVPLTYAQEYGWANMPLVKPKTAFEFPRQTCEITQFAAAYLEAMHTTPFSKKGFVPRYILKQQAALRAADAAATAATAAPAAVAPPQPG
;
A
#
# COMPACT_ATOMS: atom_id res chain seq x y z
N MET A 1 40.23 62.64 -3.51
CA MET A 1 39.63 63.18 -2.28
C MET A 1 38.16 63.40 -2.58
N GLY A 2 37.26 62.56 -2.04
CA GLY A 2 36.40 62.91 -0.89
C GLY A 2 35.15 63.65 -1.44
N ASP A 3 33.90 63.30 -1.20
CA ASP A 3 33.29 62.67 -0.03
C ASP A 3 31.89 62.12 -0.37
N ILE A 4 31.41 61.27 0.53
CA ILE A 4 30.05 60.74 0.69
C ILE A 4 29.07 61.91 0.98
N VAL A 5 27.77 61.73 0.71
CA VAL A 5 26.62 62.02 1.63
C VAL A 5 25.30 62.30 0.88
N GLU A 6 24.36 61.35 1.09
CA GLU A 6 22.91 61.46 1.39
C GLU A 6 21.82 61.91 0.40
N ARG A 7 20.67 61.21 0.56
CA ARG A 7 19.35 61.34 -0.08
C ARG A 7 18.67 62.69 0.16
N PRO A 8 17.57 62.97 -0.59
CA PRO A 8 16.27 63.01 0.09
C PRO A 8 15.09 62.36 -0.66
N LYS A 9 14.04 62.05 0.11
CA LYS A 9 12.72 61.56 -0.33
C LYS A 9 11.80 62.74 -0.72
N SER A 10 10.98 62.58 -1.76
CA SER A 10 9.72 63.33 -1.97
C SER A 10 8.85 62.54 -2.98
N SER A 11 7.77 61.87 -2.55
CA SER A 11 6.38 62.35 -2.34
C SER A 11 5.61 62.68 -3.64
N GLY A 12 4.59 61.87 -3.94
CA GLY A 12 3.38 62.30 -4.66
C GLY A 12 3.17 61.79 -6.08
N LEU A 13 2.33 60.75 -6.24
CA LEU A 13 1.60 60.44 -7.49
C LEU A 13 0.54 61.54 -7.76
N PRO A 14 0.13 61.78 -9.02
CA PRO A 14 -1.13 61.17 -9.47
C PRO A 14 -1.17 60.65 -10.91
N HIS A 15 -2.05 59.67 -11.09
CA HIS A 15 -2.42 58.96 -12.32
C HIS A 15 -2.75 59.84 -13.54
N SER A 16 -2.32 59.39 -14.73
CA SER A 16 -3.09 59.59 -15.96
C SER A 16 -3.26 58.26 -16.71
N LYS A 17 -4.47 58.04 -17.19
CA LYS A 17 -5.05 56.76 -17.60
C LYS A 17 -4.45 56.27 -18.91
N THR A 18 -3.92 55.04 -18.94
CA THR A 18 -3.60 54.33 -20.18
C THR A 18 -4.89 54.00 -20.92
N ARG A 19 -5.09 54.67 -22.06
CA ARG A 19 -6.22 54.47 -22.97
C ARG A 19 -6.01 53.16 -23.72
N GLY A 20 -6.97 52.22 -23.60
CA GLY A 20 -6.92 50.92 -24.25
C GLY A 20 -6.76 51.01 -25.76
N LYS A 21 -5.81 50.25 -26.32
CA LYS A 21 -5.80 49.92 -27.74
C LYS A 21 -6.60 48.63 -27.90
N GLN A 22 -7.78 48.73 -28.49
CA GLN A 22 -8.48 47.56 -29.02
C GLN A 22 -7.58 46.91 -30.07
N LYS A 23 -7.24 45.63 -29.88
CA LYS A 23 -6.65 44.83 -30.96
C LYS A 23 -7.80 44.44 -31.88
N GLU A 24 -7.92 45.13 -33.00
CA GLU A 24 -8.80 44.69 -34.08
C GLU A 24 -8.34 43.32 -34.57
N HIS A 25 -9.24 42.34 -34.59
CA HIS A 25 -9.02 41.06 -35.26
C HIS A 25 -9.07 41.31 -36.76
N VAL A 26 -7.91 41.60 -37.36
CA VAL A 26 -7.77 41.63 -38.81
C VAL A 26 -7.89 40.19 -39.31
N PHE A 27 -9.03 39.83 -39.90
CA PHE A 27 -9.13 38.59 -40.66
C PHE A 27 -8.10 38.65 -41.80
N GLN A 28 -7.11 37.76 -41.76
CA GLN A 28 -6.16 37.61 -42.85
C GLN A 28 -6.92 37.16 -44.09
N ARG A 29 -7.13 38.08 -45.04
CA ARG A 29 -7.64 37.73 -46.37
C ARG A 29 -6.52 36.99 -47.11
N PHE A 30 -6.79 35.77 -47.57
CA PHE A 30 -5.83 35.01 -48.36
C PHE A 30 -5.51 35.75 -49.69
N PRO A 31 -4.26 35.74 -50.16
CA PRO A 31 -3.91 36.31 -51.45
C PRO A 31 -4.60 35.53 -52.57
N THR A 32 -5.10 36.23 -53.60
CA THR A 32 -5.90 35.65 -54.70
C THR A 32 -5.07 34.80 -55.67
N ASN A 33 -3.75 34.83 -55.58
CA ASN A 33 -2.82 34.01 -56.36
C ASN A 33 -2.03 33.14 -55.38
N ILE A 34 -2.60 31.98 -55.03
CA ILE A 34 -1.95 30.99 -54.19
C ILE A 34 -1.00 30.18 -55.09
N ASP A 35 0.26 30.04 -54.68
CA ASP A 35 1.23 29.16 -55.32
C ASP A 35 0.69 27.71 -55.39
N GLU A 36 0.91 27.01 -56.50
CA GLU A 36 0.39 25.65 -56.73
C GLU A 36 0.85 24.69 -55.62
N VAL A 37 2.06 24.88 -55.10
CA VAL A 37 2.61 24.12 -53.97
C VAL A 37 1.82 24.38 -52.68
N ALA A 38 1.43 25.63 -52.44
CA ALA A 38 0.62 26.00 -51.28
C ALA A 38 -0.81 25.47 -51.41
N GLN A 39 -1.40 25.47 -52.60
CA GLN A 39 -2.70 24.87 -52.86
C GLN A 39 -2.69 23.36 -52.60
N ASN A 40 -1.64 22.66 -53.06
CA ASN A 40 -1.45 21.24 -52.78
C ASN A 40 -1.23 20.96 -51.28
N ALA A 41 -0.55 21.86 -50.56
CA ALA A 41 -0.38 21.74 -49.11
C ALA A 41 -1.71 21.87 -48.37
N VAL A 42 -2.54 22.86 -48.73
CA VAL A 42 -3.90 23.03 -48.18
C VAL A 42 -4.77 21.81 -48.50
N TRP A 43 -4.67 21.28 -49.72
CA TRP A 43 -5.41 20.08 -50.12
C TRP A 43 -5.01 18.84 -49.32
N ARG A 44 -3.72 18.59 -49.10
CA ARG A 44 -3.26 17.48 -48.24
C ARG A 44 -3.76 17.62 -46.80
N GLU A 45 -3.73 18.82 -46.23
CA GLU A 45 -4.26 19.07 -44.89
C GLU A 45 -5.78 18.87 -44.83
N PHE A 46 -6.49 19.21 -45.91
CA PHE A 46 -7.91 18.94 -46.04
C PHE A 46 -8.21 17.44 -46.11
N CYS A 47 -7.50 16.67 -46.94
CA CYS A 47 -7.64 15.21 -47.01
C CYS A 47 -7.35 14.53 -45.67
N LYS A 48 -6.26 14.91 -44.98
CA LYS A 48 -5.95 14.38 -43.63
C LYS A 48 -7.08 14.62 -42.62
N LYS A 49 -7.76 15.77 -42.70
CA LYS A 49 -8.89 16.09 -41.83
C LYS A 49 -10.12 15.26 -42.18
N LEU A 50 -10.37 15.00 -43.46
CA LEU A 50 -11.44 14.09 -43.88
C LEU A 50 -11.17 12.67 -43.40
N ASP A 51 -9.98 12.15 -43.61
CA ASP A 51 -9.58 10.82 -43.12
C ASP A 51 -9.74 10.70 -41.61
N SER A 52 -9.33 11.74 -40.86
CA SER A 52 -9.50 11.77 -39.39
C SER A 52 -10.97 11.85 -38.95
N ASN A 53 -11.85 12.42 -39.78
CA ASN A 53 -13.27 12.56 -39.47
C ASN A 53 -14.08 11.31 -39.90
N GLU A 54 -13.70 10.64 -40.99
CA GLU A 54 -14.33 9.39 -41.44
C GLU A 54 -14.15 8.24 -40.44
N VAL A 55 -13.04 8.23 -39.69
CA VAL A 55 -12.80 7.27 -38.59
C VAL A 55 -13.84 7.39 -37.45
N ASN A 56 -14.64 8.47 -37.40
CA ASN A 56 -15.56 8.76 -36.29
C ASN A 56 -17.07 8.74 -36.66
N VAL A 57 -17.48 8.08 -37.74
CA VAL A 57 -18.91 7.97 -38.13
C VAL A 57 -19.59 6.70 -37.56
N GLY A 58 -18.88 5.88 -36.79
CA GLY A 58 -19.46 4.70 -36.13
C GLY A 58 -20.20 5.04 -34.84
N GLU A 59 -21.31 4.33 -34.59
CA GLU A 59 -21.93 4.23 -33.26
C GLU A 59 -20.82 3.85 -32.26
N PHE A 60 -20.61 4.68 -31.24
CA PHE A 60 -19.47 4.63 -30.32
C PHE A 60 -19.38 3.27 -29.59
N THR A 61 -18.76 2.29 -30.24
CA THR A 61 -18.33 1.04 -29.62
C THR A 61 -17.00 1.33 -28.95
N ILE A 62 -17.08 1.92 -27.76
CA ILE A 62 -15.93 2.05 -26.88
C ILE A 62 -15.39 0.63 -26.67
N ASN A 63 -14.17 0.35 -27.16
CA ASN A 63 -13.58 -0.96 -27.00
C ASN A 63 -13.23 -1.16 -25.51
N PRO A 64 -13.94 -2.06 -24.79
CA PRO A 64 -13.80 -2.21 -23.35
C PRO A 64 -12.41 -2.74 -22.95
N LEU A 65 -11.67 -3.34 -23.88
CA LEU A 65 -10.34 -3.88 -23.64
C LEU A 65 -9.24 -2.80 -23.68
N THR A 66 -9.49 -1.68 -24.36
CA THR A 66 -8.52 -0.58 -24.49
C THR A 66 -8.80 0.59 -23.57
N THR A 67 -9.97 0.63 -22.95
CA THR A 67 -10.33 1.71 -22.02
C THR A 67 -9.94 1.39 -20.60
N VAL A 68 -9.18 2.30 -19.97
CA VAL A 68 -8.93 2.29 -18.54
C VAL A 68 -10.04 3.13 -17.87
N PRO A 69 -10.90 2.53 -17.02
CA PRO A 69 -11.90 3.31 -16.30
C PRO A 69 -11.21 4.19 -15.27
N ILE A 70 -11.14 5.49 -15.55
CA ILE A 70 -10.71 6.49 -14.57
C ILE A 70 -11.92 6.74 -13.67
N THR A 71 -12.03 6.00 -12.58
CA THR A 71 -13.04 6.29 -11.55
C THR A 71 -12.71 7.61 -10.88
N GLU A 72 -13.71 8.45 -10.64
CA GLU A 72 -13.53 9.67 -9.86
C GLU A 72 -13.03 9.36 -8.45
N LYS A 73 -12.48 10.38 -7.75
CA LYS A 73 -12.06 10.20 -6.35
C LYS A 73 -13.24 9.65 -5.55
N PRO A 74 -13.05 8.60 -4.72
CA PRO A 74 -14.13 7.97 -3.96
C PRO A 74 -14.84 8.92 -2.99
N THR A 75 -14.24 10.08 -2.70
CA THR A 75 -14.80 11.13 -1.84
C THR A 75 -15.63 12.17 -2.61
N ARG A 76 -15.73 12.08 -3.94
CA ARG A 76 -16.50 13.05 -4.74
C ARG A 76 -17.99 12.75 -4.62
N VAL A 77 -18.64 13.44 -3.70
CA VAL A 77 -20.10 13.43 -3.59
C VAL A 77 -20.66 14.53 -4.50
N VAL A 78 -21.50 14.16 -5.48
CA VAL A 78 -22.20 15.12 -6.33
C VAL A 78 -23.38 15.70 -5.54
N PRO A 79 -23.35 16.98 -5.12
CA PRO A 79 -24.36 17.52 -4.19
C PRO A 79 -25.77 17.63 -4.79
N SER A 80 -25.90 17.49 -6.11
CA SER A 80 -27.19 17.56 -6.83
C SER A 80 -27.97 16.25 -6.81
N VAL A 81 -27.34 15.13 -6.47
CA VAL A 81 -28.01 13.83 -6.40
C VAL A 81 -28.66 13.70 -5.02
N ARG A 82 -29.97 13.93 -4.95
CA ARG A 82 -30.76 13.62 -3.76
C ARG A 82 -31.10 12.15 -3.77
N VAL A 83 -30.30 11.37 -3.04
CA VAL A 83 -30.54 9.93 -2.83
C VAL A 83 -31.86 9.77 -2.06
N SER A 84 -32.75 8.91 -2.56
CA SER A 84 -33.99 8.60 -1.85
C SER A 84 -33.69 7.82 -0.55
N LYS A 85 -34.60 7.85 0.43
CA LYS A 85 -34.36 7.19 1.72
C LYS A 85 -34.25 5.67 1.59
N ASP A 86 -34.82 5.11 0.52
CA ASP A 86 -34.79 3.68 0.25
C ASP A 86 -33.51 3.29 -0.50
N GLU A 87 -33.07 4.07 -1.49
CA GLU A 87 -31.75 3.89 -2.11
C GLU A 87 -30.61 3.97 -1.09
N PHE A 88 -30.73 4.84 -0.08
CA PHE A 88 -29.75 4.93 0.99
C PHE A 88 -29.71 3.66 1.87
N LYS A 89 -30.86 3.05 2.14
CA LYS A 89 -30.92 1.79 2.90
C LYS A 89 -30.33 0.65 2.10
N ASP A 90 -30.67 0.56 0.82
CA ASP A 90 -30.18 -0.48 -0.09
C ASP A 90 -28.66 -0.37 -0.26
N ALA A 91 -28.15 0.84 -0.49
CA ALA A 91 -26.71 1.08 -0.58
C ALA A 91 -25.98 0.78 0.74
N LYS A 92 -26.61 1.10 1.89
CA LYS A 92 -26.05 0.76 3.21
C LYS A 92 -26.01 -0.76 3.40
N GLN A 93 -27.09 -1.46 3.08
CA GLN A 93 -27.19 -2.91 3.22
C GLN A 93 -26.19 -3.63 2.31
N LEU A 94 -26.07 -3.20 1.06
CA LEU A 94 -25.05 -3.67 0.12
C LEU A 94 -23.63 -3.40 0.64
N LEU A 95 -23.38 -2.25 1.27
CA LEU A 95 -22.12 -1.98 1.96
C LEU A 95 -21.89 -2.94 3.14
N GLU A 96 -22.92 -3.28 3.91
CA GLU A 96 -22.78 -4.23 5.02
C GLU A 96 -22.48 -5.65 4.51
N ASP A 97 -23.12 -6.06 3.42
CA ASP A 97 -22.92 -7.36 2.78
C ASP A 97 -21.53 -7.47 2.12
N LEU A 98 -21.06 -6.39 1.48
CA LEU A 98 -19.77 -6.36 0.80
C LEU A 98 -18.59 -6.16 1.74
N TYR A 99 -18.76 -5.59 2.93
CA TYR A 99 -17.65 -5.33 3.84
C TYR A 99 -17.17 -6.62 4.53
N PRO A 100 -16.03 -7.20 4.11
CA PRO A 100 -15.51 -8.43 4.72
C PRO A 100 -14.97 -8.18 6.13
N ILE A 101 -14.74 -6.89 6.46
CA ILE A 101 -14.07 -6.42 7.67
C ILE A 101 -14.92 -6.69 8.91
N LYS A 102 -16.25 -6.60 8.82
CA LYS A 102 -17.13 -6.83 9.98
C LYS A 102 -17.02 -8.25 10.53
N ASN A 103 -16.65 -9.21 9.67
CA ASN A 103 -16.56 -10.63 9.99
C ASN A 103 -15.10 -11.12 9.98
N LEU A 104 -14.13 -10.24 10.25
CA LEU A 104 -12.72 -10.64 10.40
C LEU A 104 -12.44 -11.28 11.76
N ASP A 105 -13.12 -10.81 12.80
CA ASP A 105 -12.89 -11.28 14.18
C ASP A 105 -13.66 -12.56 14.52
N LEU A 106 -14.64 -12.94 13.67
CA LEU A 106 -15.45 -14.14 13.85
C LEU A 106 -14.66 -15.41 13.51
N VAL A 107 -14.88 -16.46 14.30
CA VAL A 107 -14.25 -17.77 14.06
C VAL A 107 -14.91 -18.41 12.84
N PRO A 108 -14.19 -19.19 12.00
CA PRO A 108 -14.76 -19.77 10.77
C PRO A 108 -16.13 -20.47 10.91
N PRO A 109 -16.43 -21.24 11.98
CA PRO A 109 -17.74 -21.87 12.18
C PRO A 109 -18.88 -20.87 12.44
N GLU A 110 -18.57 -19.65 12.89
CA GLU A 110 -19.56 -18.58 13.06
C GLU A 110 -19.77 -17.80 11.75
N LYS A 111 -18.78 -17.83 10.86
CA LYS A 111 -18.78 -17.09 9.60
C LYS A 111 -19.39 -17.87 8.44
N TYR A 112 -19.21 -19.18 8.40
CA TYR A 112 -19.71 -20.04 7.33
C TYR A 112 -20.50 -21.20 7.92
N GLU A 113 -21.48 -21.71 7.18
CA GLU A 113 -22.30 -22.85 7.60
C GLU A 113 -21.53 -24.18 7.51
N VAL A 114 -20.57 -24.27 6.58
CA VAL A 114 -19.83 -25.48 6.23
C VAL A 114 -18.34 -25.11 6.03
N PRO A 115 -17.38 -26.00 6.38
CA PRO A 115 -15.97 -25.74 6.11
C PRO A 115 -15.73 -25.59 4.61
N LEU A 116 -15.04 -24.52 4.21
CA LEU A 116 -14.72 -24.25 2.81
C LEU A 116 -13.43 -24.95 2.36
N THR A 117 -12.55 -25.27 3.30
CA THR A 117 -11.25 -25.90 3.02
C THR A 117 -11.03 -27.11 3.90
N TYR A 118 -10.23 -28.06 3.41
CA TYR A 118 -9.89 -29.28 4.15
C TYR A 118 -9.21 -28.99 5.50
N ALA A 119 -8.42 -27.91 5.58
CA ALA A 119 -7.79 -27.50 6.83
C ALA A 119 -8.82 -27.01 7.88
N GLN A 120 -9.94 -26.43 7.44
CA GLN A 120 -11.01 -25.99 8.32
C GLN A 120 -11.84 -27.16 8.85
N GLU A 121 -11.94 -28.26 8.10
CA GLU A 121 -12.70 -29.45 8.48
C GLU A 121 -12.21 -30.06 9.81
N TYR A 122 -10.88 -30.17 9.98
CA TYR A 122 -10.28 -30.78 11.18
C TYR A 122 -10.61 -30.03 12.48
N GLY A 123 -10.87 -28.71 12.41
CA GLY A 123 -11.18 -27.86 13.55
C GLY A 123 -12.59 -27.30 13.56
N TRP A 124 -13.48 -27.85 12.72
CA TRP A 124 -14.83 -27.30 12.55
C TRP A 124 -15.72 -27.55 13.78
N ALA A 125 -15.66 -28.77 14.31
CA ALA A 125 -16.40 -29.20 15.49
C ALA A 125 -15.44 -29.39 16.68
N ASN A 126 -14.96 -28.27 17.25
CA ASN A 126 -14.02 -28.30 18.37
C ASN A 126 -14.65 -28.62 19.74
N MET A 127 -15.98 -28.61 19.83
CA MET A 127 -16.65 -28.97 21.07
C MET A 127 -16.71 -30.50 21.21
N PRO A 128 -16.15 -31.08 22.29
CA PRO A 128 -16.21 -32.50 22.51
C PRO A 128 -17.67 -32.94 22.69
N LEU A 129 -18.08 -34.03 22.01
CA LEU A 129 -19.43 -34.59 22.12
C LEU A 129 -19.80 -34.94 23.57
N VAL A 130 -18.81 -35.33 24.36
CA VAL A 130 -18.95 -35.62 25.79
C VAL A 130 -18.21 -34.55 26.57
N LYS A 131 -18.93 -33.83 27.44
CA LYS A 131 -18.31 -32.89 28.38
C LYS A 131 -17.30 -33.65 29.25
N PRO A 132 -16.04 -33.20 29.36
CA PRO A 132 -15.06 -33.86 30.20
C PRO A 132 -15.58 -33.90 31.63
N LYS A 133 -15.61 -35.10 32.22
CA LYS A 133 -16.03 -35.28 33.61
C LYS A 133 -14.84 -35.00 34.50
N THR A 134 -14.91 -33.91 35.26
CA THR A 134 -13.86 -33.50 36.21
C THR A 134 -13.53 -34.57 37.26
N ALA A 135 -14.49 -35.47 37.54
CA ALA A 135 -14.32 -36.57 38.49
C ALA A 135 -13.25 -37.60 38.08
N PHE A 136 -12.92 -37.70 36.79
CA PHE A 136 -11.90 -38.64 36.28
C PHE A 136 -10.69 -37.92 35.69
N GLU A 137 -10.62 -36.61 35.87
CA GLU A 137 -9.51 -35.79 35.39
C GLU A 137 -8.45 -35.73 36.50
N PHE A 138 -7.36 -36.45 36.29
CA PHE A 138 -6.20 -36.44 37.19
C PHE A 138 -5.02 -35.77 36.45
N PRO A 139 -5.03 -34.43 36.30
CA PRO A 139 -3.92 -33.74 35.67
C PRO A 139 -2.67 -33.95 36.52
N ARG A 140 -1.52 -34.03 35.87
CA ARG A 140 -0.23 -34.07 36.58
C ARG A 140 -0.04 -32.74 37.30
N GLN A 141 -0.24 -32.74 38.62
CA GLN A 141 0.02 -31.58 39.44
C GLN A 141 1.49 -31.54 39.86
N THR A 142 2.05 -30.35 39.97
CA THR A 142 3.37 -30.15 40.56
C THR A 142 3.31 -30.46 42.04
N CYS A 143 4.20 -31.31 42.55
CA CYS A 143 4.41 -31.51 43.98
C CYS A 143 5.52 -30.57 44.50
N GLU A 144 5.61 -30.41 45.82
CA GLU A 144 6.61 -29.57 46.49
C GLU A 144 8.03 -29.86 46.02
N ILE A 145 8.37 -31.13 45.83
CA ILE A 145 9.69 -31.56 45.35
C ILE A 145 9.96 -31.06 43.94
N THR A 146 8.96 -31.11 43.04
CA THR A 146 9.10 -30.61 41.67
C THR A 146 9.17 -29.08 41.62
N GLN A 147 8.47 -28.39 42.52
CA GLN A 147 8.54 -26.93 42.65
C GLN A 147 9.91 -26.50 43.16
N PHE A 148 10.42 -27.18 44.20
CA PHE A 148 11.78 -26.99 44.69
C PHE A 148 12.82 -27.22 43.59
N ALA A 149 12.67 -28.31 42.82
CA ALA A 149 13.60 -28.61 41.74
C ALA A 149 13.59 -27.55 40.63
N ALA A 150 12.42 -26.99 40.32
CA ALA A 150 12.31 -25.88 39.37
C ALA A 150 12.99 -24.61 39.90
N ALA A 151 12.67 -24.19 41.14
CA ALA A 151 13.28 -23.02 41.76
C ALA A 151 14.81 -23.16 41.91
N TYR A 152 15.28 -24.38 42.23
CA TYR A 152 16.71 -24.66 42.31
C TYR A 152 17.39 -24.58 40.94
N LEU A 153 16.73 -25.07 39.88
CA LEU A 153 17.24 -24.94 38.51
C LEU A 153 17.32 -23.48 38.05
N GLU A 154 16.35 -22.64 38.44
CA GLU A 154 16.38 -21.21 38.15
C GLU A 154 17.53 -20.50 38.88
N ALA A 155 17.73 -20.80 40.17
CA ALA A 155 18.74 -20.12 40.99
C ALA A 155 20.18 -20.61 40.73
N MET A 156 20.37 -21.92 40.54
CA MET A 156 21.69 -22.55 40.50
C MET A 156 22.07 -23.05 39.09
N HIS A 157 21.18 -22.89 38.10
CA HIS A 157 21.34 -23.39 36.73
C HIS A 157 21.73 -24.88 36.64
N THR A 158 21.39 -25.64 37.67
CA THR A 158 21.65 -27.07 37.80
C THR A 158 20.48 -27.71 38.53
N THR A 159 20.24 -29.00 38.32
CA THR A 159 19.16 -29.70 39.03
C THR A 159 19.66 -30.15 40.40
N PRO A 160 18.81 -30.14 41.45
CA PRO A 160 19.23 -30.56 42.79
C PRO A 160 19.56 -32.06 42.88
N PHE A 161 19.17 -32.84 41.87
CA PHE A 161 19.42 -34.27 41.77
C PHE A 161 20.68 -34.61 40.95
N SER A 162 21.38 -33.61 40.41
CA SER A 162 22.61 -33.85 39.64
C SER A 162 23.77 -34.23 40.56
N LYS A 163 24.54 -35.25 40.17
CA LYS A 163 25.80 -35.58 40.85
C LYS A 163 26.78 -34.41 40.66
N LYS A 164 27.58 -34.10 41.69
CA LYS A 164 28.60 -33.05 41.61
C LYS A 164 29.54 -33.33 40.42
N GLY A 165 29.57 -32.41 39.45
CA GLY A 165 30.36 -32.53 38.21
C GLY A 165 29.65 -33.24 37.04
N PHE A 166 28.40 -33.68 37.20
CA PHE A 166 27.62 -34.22 36.09
C PHE A 166 26.98 -33.09 35.29
N VAL A 167 27.46 -32.90 34.06
CA VAL A 167 26.81 -32.04 33.07
C VAL A 167 25.95 -32.94 32.17
N PRO A 168 24.61 -32.81 32.21
CA PRO A 168 23.73 -33.55 31.33
C PRO A 168 24.09 -33.32 29.86
N ARG A 169 24.10 -34.40 29.06
CA ARG A 169 24.48 -34.35 27.63
C ARG A 169 23.66 -33.34 26.82
N TYR A 170 22.41 -33.05 27.19
CA TYR A 170 21.56 -32.10 26.48
C TYR A 170 22.03 -30.65 26.66
N ILE A 171 22.58 -30.28 27.83
CA ILE A 171 23.13 -28.95 28.09
C ILE A 171 24.38 -28.73 27.24
N LEU A 172 25.25 -29.74 27.14
CA LEU A 172 26.43 -29.70 26.26
C LEU A 172 26.02 -29.53 24.78
N LYS A 173 24.96 -30.23 24.35
CA LYS A 173 24.42 -30.08 22.99
C LYS A 173 23.84 -28.68 22.75
N GLN A 174 23.08 -28.13 23.70
CA GLN A 174 22.51 -26.78 23.60
C GLN A 174 23.61 -25.70 23.58
N GLN A 175 24.62 -25.82 24.45
CA GLN A 175 25.77 -24.90 24.47
C GLN A 175 26.60 -24.98 23.18
N ALA A 176 26.79 -26.19 22.64
CA ALA A 176 27.45 -26.37 21.35
C ALA A 176 26.64 -25.76 20.19
N ALA A 177 25.32 -25.91 20.21
CA ALA A 177 24.43 -25.31 19.22
C ALA A 177 24.42 -23.78 19.28
N LEU A 178 24.40 -23.20 20.50
CA LEU A 178 24.50 -21.76 20.70
C LEU A 178 25.86 -21.23 20.23
N ARG A 179 26.98 -21.89 20.61
CA ARG A 179 28.31 -21.51 20.10
C ARG A 179 28.42 -21.63 18.58
N ALA A 180 27.80 -22.64 17.98
CA ALA A 180 27.77 -22.79 16.53
C ALA A 180 26.95 -21.67 15.86
N ALA A 181 25.84 -21.25 16.48
CA ALA A 181 25.05 -20.11 16.03
C ALA A 181 25.82 -18.79 16.16
N ASP A 182 26.51 -18.57 17.27
CA ASP A 182 27.35 -17.37 17.50
C ASP A 182 28.54 -17.34 16.54
N ALA A 183 29.18 -18.48 16.28
CA ALA A 183 30.26 -18.60 15.30
C ALA A 183 29.75 -18.33 13.87
N ALA A 184 28.55 -18.80 13.52
CA ALA A 184 27.91 -18.49 12.23
C ALA A 184 27.57 -16.99 12.10
N ALA A 185 27.09 -16.36 13.18
CA ALA A 185 26.81 -14.92 13.19
C ALA A 185 28.10 -14.07 13.09
N THR A 186 29.19 -14.51 13.71
CA THR A 186 30.50 -13.84 13.65
C THR A 186 31.14 -13.98 12.27
N ALA A 187 30.99 -15.14 11.62
CA ALA A 187 31.47 -15.38 10.26
C ALA A 187 30.72 -14.56 9.19
N ALA A 188 29.42 -14.30 9.38
CA ALA A 188 28.63 -13.45 8.48
C ALA A 188 29.03 -11.95 8.55
N THR A 189 29.61 -11.51 9.68
CA THR A 189 30.05 -10.12 9.88
C THR A 189 31.49 -9.87 9.39
N ALA A 190 32.25 -10.92 9.10
CA ALA A 190 33.66 -10.86 8.67
C ALA A 190 33.88 -11.08 7.17
N ALA A 191 32.94 -10.66 6.30
CA ALA A 191 33.19 -10.56 4.87
C ALA A 191 34.00 -9.28 4.57
N PRO A 192 35.15 -9.38 3.86
CA PRO A 192 36.12 -8.29 3.78
C PRO A 192 35.67 -7.14 2.86
N ALA A 193 36.05 -5.94 3.30
CA ALA A 193 35.91 -4.69 2.59
C ALA A 193 36.63 -4.65 1.23
N ALA A 194 35.95 -4.01 0.28
CA ALA A 194 36.47 -3.15 -0.79
C ALA A 194 37.52 -3.73 -1.77
N VAL A 195 37.03 -4.16 -2.94
CA VAL A 195 37.78 -4.05 -4.21
C VAL A 195 37.46 -2.68 -4.80
N ALA A 196 38.44 -1.76 -4.79
CA ALA A 196 38.31 -0.43 -5.40
C ALA A 196 38.33 -0.54 -6.94
N PRO A 197 37.45 0.17 -7.67
CA PRO A 197 37.51 0.22 -9.13
C PRO A 197 38.64 1.16 -9.62
N PRO A 198 39.29 0.85 -10.76
CA PRO A 198 40.32 1.70 -11.34
C PRO A 198 39.70 3.01 -11.88
N GLN A 199 40.25 4.15 -11.49
CA GLN A 199 39.88 5.46 -12.02
C GLN A 199 40.50 5.67 -13.41
N PRO A 200 39.74 6.22 -14.38
CA PRO A 200 40.28 6.68 -15.65
C PRO A 200 40.76 8.14 -15.54
N GLY A 201 41.97 8.43 -16.00
CA GLY A 201 42.54 9.78 -16.07
C GLY A 201 44.05 9.76 -16.25
#